data_AF-A0A227KEL0-F1
#
_entry.id   AF-A0A227KEL0-F1
#
_cell.length_a   1.000
_cell.length_b   1.000
_cell.length_c   1.000
_cell.angle_alpha   90.00
_cell.angle_beta   90.00
_cell.angle_gamma   90.00
#
_symmetry.space_group_name_H-M   'P 1'
#
loop_
_entity.id
_entity.type
_entity.pdbx_description
1 polymer ?
#
loop_
_entity_poly.entity_id
_entity_poly.type
_entity_poly.pdbx_seq_one_letter_code
_entity_poly.pdbx_strand_id
1 'polypeptide(L)'
;MNNLIPMVIEQSGRGERSFDIYSRLLRDRVIFLVGPVTEQSANLVVAQLLFLESENPDKDISLYIDSPGGSVYAGLSIYDTMQFIKPDVSTICLGMAASMGAFLLASGAAGKRYALPNSRIMIHQPSGGSQGTAADIEIQAKEILELRSRLNGILASHTGQTIEKIAKDTERDNFMSSLEAKEYGIIDRVFTKRSEIQAKA
;
A
#
# COMPACT_ATOMS: atom_id res chain seq x y z
N MET A 1 -12.19 22.75 0.63
CA MET A 1 -13.21 22.45 1.66
C MET A 1 -12.47 22.07 2.93
N ASN A 2 -12.72 22.76 4.04
CA ASN A 2 -12.10 22.45 5.32
C ASN A 2 -12.79 21.20 5.89
N ASN A 3 -12.20 20.02 5.67
CA ASN A 3 -12.68 18.80 6.31
C ASN A 3 -12.25 18.83 7.77
N LEU A 4 -13.15 19.25 8.65
CA LEU A 4 -12.97 19.11 10.09
C LEU A 4 -12.90 17.62 10.44
N ILE A 5 -11.75 17.17 10.95
CA ILE A 5 -11.58 15.81 11.43
C ILE A 5 -12.20 15.75 12.84
N PRO A 6 -13.15 14.83 13.11
CA PRO A 6 -13.75 14.70 14.43
C PRO A 6 -12.71 14.36 15.50
N MET A 7 -12.89 14.96 16.68
CA MET A 7 -12.10 14.66 17.87
C MET A 7 -12.81 13.60 18.73
N VAL A 8 -12.03 12.72 19.32
CA VAL A 8 -12.47 11.71 20.28
C VAL A 8 -11.77 11.93 21.62
N ILE A 9 -12.51 11.72 22.71
CA ILE A 9 -12.00 11.83 24.08
C ILE A 9 -11.77 10.42 24.62
N GLU A 10 -10.54 10.12 25.01
CA GLU A 10 -10.17 8.88 25.68
C GLU A 10 -9.96 9.15 27.16
N GLN A 11 -10.79 8.51 28.00
CA GLN A 11 -10.62 8.53 29.45
C GLN A 11 -9.63 7.44 29.86
N SER A 12 -8.57 7.84 30.55
CA SER A 12 -7.60 6.94 31.18
C SER A 12 -7.61 7.13 32.69
N GLY A 13 -7.06 6.18 33.45
CA GLY A 13 -6.89 6.32 34.90
C GLY A 13 -6.05 7.53 35.34
N ARG A 14 -5.38 8.24 34.41
CA ARG A 14 -4.59 9.45 34.66
C ARG A 14 -5.22 10.74 34.08
N GLY A 15 -6.46 10.67 33.59
CA GLY A 15 -7.20 11.82 33.04
C GLY A 15 -7.68 11.60 31.61
N GLU A 16 -8.25 12.66 31.03
CA GLU A 16 -8.80 12.69 29.67
C GLU A 16 -7.76 13.18 28.66
N ARG A 17 -7.70 12.54 27.48
CA ARG A 17 -6.92 13.02 26.34
C ARG A 17 -7.80 13.08 25.10
N SER A 18 -7.66 14.17 24.34
CA SER A 18 -8.36 14.37 23.08
C SER A 18 -7.43 14.05 21.92
N PHE A 19 -7.91 13.23 20.98
CA PHE A 19 -7.22 12.88 19.74
C PHE A 19 -8.14 13.14 18.57
N ASP A 20 -7.60 13.45 17.39
CA ASP A 20 -8.39 13.24 16.17
C ASP A 20 -8.54 11.72 15.93
N ILE A 21 -9.54 11.34 15.14
CA ILE A 21 -9.86 9.92 14.92
C ILE A 21 -8.68 9.12 14.32
N TYR A 22 -7.85 9.73 13.46
CA TYR A 22 -6.70 9.04 12.87
C TYR A 22 -5.57 8.88 13.87
N SER A 23 -5.26 9.91 14.66
CA SER A 23 -4.31 9.80 15.77
C SER A 23 -4.72 8.72 16.77
N ARG A 24 -6.02 8.56 17.05
CA ARG A 24 -6.51 7.48 17.91
C ARG A 24 -6.29 6.11 17.27
N LEU A 25 -6.52 5.95 15.96
CA LEU A 25 -6.31 4.70 15.24
C LEU A 25 -4.82 4.35 15.08
N LEU A 26 -3.93 5.34 14.96
CA LEU A 26 -2.49 5.12 14.94
C LEU A 26 -1.98 4.47 16.23
N ARG A 27 -2.58 4.80 17.39
CA ARG A 27 -2.27 4.11 18.67
C ARG A 27 -2.62 2.62 18.63
N ASP A 28 -3.61 2.24 17.82
CA ASP A 28 -3.97 0.83 17.54
C ASP A 28 -3.17 0.27 16.35
N ARG A 29 -2.09 0.95 15.94
CA ARG A 29 -1.14 0.56 14.87
C ARG A 29 -1.78 0.52 13.49
N VAL A 30 -2.77 1.37 13.27
CA VAL A 30 -3.47 1.50 11.98
C VAL A 30 -2.97 2.74 11.25
N ILE A 31 -2.45 2.55 10.04
CA ILE A 31 -2.04 3.61 9.11
C ILE A 31 -3.01 3.62 7.93
N PHE A 32 -3.38 4.81 7.46
CA PHE A 32 -4.21 4.99 6.26
C PHE A 32 -3.38 5.58 5.11
N LEU A 33 -3.43 4.92 3.96
CA LEU A 33 -3.00 5.45 2.67
C LEU A 33 -4.24 5.65 1.80
N VAL A 34 -4.81 6.86 1.85
CA VAL A 34 -6.04 7.23 1.15
C VAL A 34 -5.75 8.33 0.14
N GLY A 35 -6.22 8.14 -1.09
CA GLY A 35 -5.97 9.07 -2.20
C GLY A 35 -4.62 8.84 -2.88
N PRO A 36 -4.18 9.78 -3.73
CA PRO A 36 -2.97 9.61 -4.55
C PRO A 36 -1.70 9.44 -3.71
N VAL A 37 -0.79 8.59 -4.18
CA VAL A 37 0.56 8.47 -3.62
C VAL A 37 1.40 9.65 -4.10
N THR A 38 1.60 10.62 -3.23
CA THR A 38 2.53 11.75 -3.41
C THR A 38 3.70 11.66 -2.44
N GLU A 39 4.73 12.47 -2.63
CA GLU A 39 5.89 12.57 -1.74
C GLU A 39 5.47 12.90 -0.30
N GLN A 40 4.47 13.77 -0.12
CA GLN A 40 3.95 14.13 1.20
C GLN A 40 3.21 12.96 1.86
N SER A 41 2.33 12.28 1.11
CA SER A 41 1.60 11.12 1.64
C SER A 41 2.54 9.97 2.00
N ALA A 42 3.56 9.73 1.17
CA ALA A 42 4.55 8.69 1.40
C ALA A 42 5.43 9.02 2.60
N ASN A 43 5.91 10.27 2.72
CA ASN A 43 6.68 10.70 3.87
C ASN A 43 5.90 10.52 5.18
N LEU A 44 4.60 10.83 5.20
CA LEU A 44 3.75 10.61 6.37
C LEU A 44 3.60 9.11 6.70
N VAL A 45 3.40 8.24 5.71
CA VAL A 45 3.30 6.79 5.93
C VAL A 45 4.63 6.23 6.43
N VAL A 46 5.76 6.62 5.83
CA VAL A 46 7.10 6.21 6.26
C VAL A 46 7.36 6.64 7.71
N ALA A 47 7.06 7.89 8.06
CA ALA A 47 7.22 8.38 9.44
C ALA A 47 6.37 7.59 10.44
N GLN A 48 5.13 7.25 10.08
CA GLN A 48 4.24 6.43 10.93
C GLN A 48 4.75 5.00 11.08
N LEU A 49 5.26 4.37 10.01
CA LEU A 49 5.84 3.03 10.06
C LEU A 49 7.02 2.97 11.03
N LEU A 50 7.98 3.90 10.89
CA LEU A 50 9.15 3.99 11.76
C LEU A 50 8.76 4.31 13.21
N PHE A 51 7.78 5.21 13.41
CA PHE A 51 7.25 5.50 14.74
C PHE A 51 6.66 4.25 15.41
N LEU A 52 5.82 3.49 14.69
CA LEU A 52 5.19 2.29 15.23
C LEU A 52 6.20 1.17 15.51
N GLU A 53 7.24 1.04 14.69
CA GLU A 53 8.37 0.15 14.98
C GLU A 53 9.03 0.55 16.31
N SER A 54 9.33 1.84 16.50
CA SER A 54 9.99 2.32 17.72
C SER A 54 9.14 2.11 18.99
N GLU A 55 7.83 2.20 18.89
CA GLU A 55 6.90 1.97 20.02
C GLU A 55 6.80 0.50 20.40
N ASN A 56 6.74 -0.40 19.42
CA ASN A 56 6.76 -1.84 19.66
C ASN A 56 7.17 -2.60 18.39
N PRO A 57 8.41 -3.10 18.30
CA PRO A 57 8.92 -3.73 17.09
C PRO A 57 8.42 -5.17 16.88
N ASP A 58 7.73 -5.76 17.86
CA ASP A 58 7.23 -7.14 17.80
C ASP A 58 5.74 -7.24 17.45
N LYS A 59 5.06 -6.09 17.31
CA LYS A 59 3.62 -6.04 16.98
C LYS A 59 3.39 -5.62 15.54
N ASP A 60 2.53 -6.37 14.85
CA ASP A 60 2.05 -6.05 13.51
C ASP A 60 1.57 -4.60 13.36
N ILE A 61 1.72 -4.07 12.14
CA ILE A 61 1.17 -2.79 11.70
C ILE A 61 0.11 -3.07 10.63
N SER A 62 -1.03 -2.39 10.67
CA SER A 62 -2.07 -2.51 9.65
C SER A 62 -2.10 -1.27 8.74
N LEU A 63 -1.73 -1.46 7.48
CA LEU A 63 -1.81 -0.44 6.43
C LEU A 63 -3.10 -0.60 5.63
N TYR A 64 -4.03 0.33 5.81
CA TYR A 64 -5.29 0.39 5.09
C TYR A 64 -5.14 1.25 3.83
N ILE A 65 -5.47 0.67 2.68
CA ILE A 65 -5.21 1.25 1.35
C ILE A 65 -6.53 1.52 0.64
N ASP A 66 -6.72 2.77 0.25
CA ASP A 66 -7.75 3.21 -0.69
C ASP A 66 -7.13 4.28 -1.62
N SER A 67 -6.36 3.81 -2.59
CA SER A 67 -5.48 4.65 -3.40
C SER A 67 -5.55 4.30 -4.88
N PRO A 68 -5.65 5.31 -5.77
CA PRO A 68 -5.49 5.13 -7.21
C PRO A 68 -4.02 4.94 -7.63
N GLY A 69 -3.07 4.92 -6.67
CA GLY A 69 -1.63 4.95 -6.93
C GLY A 69 -1.11 6.38 -7.06
N GLY A 70 0.05 6.53 -7.69
CA GLY A 70 0.70 7.85 -7.83
C GLY A 70 2.18 7.72 -8.18
N SER A 71 3.00 8.59 -7.58
CA SER A 71 4.46 8.66 -7.79
C SER A 71 5.13 7.33 -7.46
N VAL A 72 5.86 6.78 -8.43
CA VAL A 72 6.55 5.48 -8.30
C VAL A 72 7.62 5.55 -7.21
N TYR A 73 8.46 6.59 -7.20
CA TYR A 73 9.51 6.71 -6.19
C TYR A 73 8.95 6.98 -4.79
N ALA A 74 7.87 7.75 -4.67
CA ALA A 74 7.18 7.92 -3.40
C ALA A 74 6.57 6.59 -2.91
N GLY A 75 6.02 5.77 -3.81
CA GLY A 75 5.57 4.42 -3.48
C GLY A 75 6.71 3.49 -3.06
N LEU A 76 7.84 3.54 -3.76
CA LEU A 76 9.02 2.73 -3.43
C LEU A 76 9.61 3.05 -2.06
N SER A 77 9.53 4.30 -1.58
CA SER A 77 9.97 4.62 -0.22
C SER A 77 9.08 3.99 0.86
N ILE A 78 7.76 3.95 0.64
CA ILE A 78 6.83 3.20 1.51
C ILE A 78 7.18 1.71 1.45
N TYR A 79 7.32 1.15 0.25
CA TYR A 79 7.64 -0.26 0.03
C TYR A 79 8.92 -0.66 0.77
N ASP A 80 10.03 0.04 0.53
CA ASP A 80 11.31 -0.30 1.14
C ASP A 80 11.22 -0.18 2.67
N THR A 81 10.48 0.81 3.20
CA THR A 81 10.23 0.92 4.65
C THR A 81 9.43 -0.25 5.18
N MET A 82 8.38 -0.70 4.48
CA MET A 82 7.60 -1.87 4.88
C MET A 82 8.45 -3.15 4.94
N GLN A 83 9.42 -3.31 4.04
CA GLN A 83 10.31 -4.48 4.05
C GLN A 83 11.47 -4.34 5.05
N PHE A 84 11.84 -3.10 5.40
CA PHE A 84 12.99 -2.79 6.25
C PHE A 84 12.69 -2.92 7.73
N ILE A 85 11.51 -2.48 8.17
CA ILE A 85 11.15 -2.49 9.59
C ILE A 85 10.92 -3.92 10.09
N LYS A 86 11.15 -4.15 11.38
CA LYS A 86 10.97 -5.47 12.01
C LYS A 86 9.50 -5.94 12.09
N PRO A 87 8.50 -5.09 12.38
CA PRO A 87 7.10 -5.52 12.40
C PRO A 87 6.61 -6.04 11.06
N ASP A 88 5.79 -7.09 11.09
CA ASP A 88 5.00 -7.46 9.91
C ASP A 88 4.00 -6.33 9.58
N VAL A 89 4.00 -5.91 8.31
CA VAL A 89 3.00 -4.97 7.80
C VAL A 89 1.87 -5.73 7.11
N SER A 90 0.71 -5.79 7.76
CA SER A 90 -0.53 -6.26 7.13
C SER A 90 -1.10 -5.18 6.22
N THR A 91 -1.57 -5.55 5.03
CA THR A 91 -2.16 -4.63 4.06
C THR A 91 -3.63 -4.96 3.82
N ILE A 92 -4.49 -3.95 3.77
CA ILE A 92 -5.95 -4.12 3.64
C ILE A 92 -6.50 -3.13 2.62
N CYS A 93 -7.05 -3.62 1.52
CA CYS A 93 -7.79 -2.79 0.58
C CYS A 93 -9.23 -2.56 1.06
N LEU A 94 -9.65 -1.29 1.19
CA LEU A 94 -11.00 -0.92 1.62
C LEU A 94 -11.93 -0.54 0.46
N GLY A 95 -11.38 0.07 -0.59
CA GLY A 95 -12.12 0.55 -1.75
C GLY A 95 -11.38 0.17 -3.02
N MET A 96 -10.35 0.91 -3.36
CA MET A 96 -9.52 0.64 -4.53
C MET A 96 -8.03 0.60 -4.17
N ALA A 97 -7.31 -0.34 -4.78
CA ALA A 97 -5.87 -0.34 -4.80
C ALA A 97 -5.45 -0.46 -6.26
N ALA A 98 -5.11 0.66 -6.89
CA ALA A 98 -4.72 0.71 -8.30
C ALA A 98 -3.27 1.16 -8.44
N SER A 99 -2.58 0.71 -9.49
CA SER A 99 -1.20 1.12 -9.78
C SER A 99 -0.33 0.94 -8.54
N MET A 100 0.29 2.00 -8.02
CA MET A 100 1.11 1.95 -6.81
C MET A 100 0.35 1.61 -5.52
N GLY A 101 -0.98 1.80 -5.48
CA GLY A 101 -1.81 1.24 -4.41
C GLY A 101 -1.87 -0.29 -4.46
N ALA A 102 -2.01 -0.88 -5.65
CA ALA A 102 -2.01 -2.33 -5.83
C ALA A 102 -0.65 -2.95 -5.52
N PHE A 103 0.42 -2.27 -5.92
CA PHE A 103 1.79 -2.66 -5.63
C PHE A 103 2.04 -2.73 -4.11
N LEU A 104 1.69 -1.66 -3.38
CA LEU A 104 1.83 -1.63 -1.93
C LEU A 104 0.92 -2.66 -1.23
N LEU A 105 -0.29 -2.88 -1.75
CA LEU A 105 -1.17 -3.94 -1.27
C LEU A 105 -0.50 -5.33 -1.37
N ALA A 106 0.08 -5.64 -2.53
CA ALA A 106 0.78 -6.90 -2.78
C ALA A 106 2.00 -7.10 -1.86
N SER A 107 2.61 -5.99 -1.43
CA SER A 107 3.88 -5.94 -0.70
C SER A 107 3.74 -6.10 0.81
N GLY A 108 2.54 -6.32 1.32
CA GLY A 108 2.32 -6.68 2.72
C GLY A 108 2.94 -8.04 3.08
N ALA A 109 3.12 -8.29 4.37
CA ALA A 109 3.64 -9.55 4.88
C ALA A 109 2.81 -10.74 4.37
N ALA A 110 3.48 -11.81 3.94
CA ALA A 110 2.83 -12.98 3.36
C ALA A 110 1.81 -13.62 4.34
N GLY A 111 0.61 -13.93 3.84
CA GLY A 111 -0.49 -14.41 4.67
C GLY A 111 -1.29 -13.31 5.39
N LYS A 112 -0.84 -12.05 5.33
CA LYS A 112 -1.44 -10.88 6.00
C LYS A 112 -1.91 -9.78 5.02
N ARG A 113 -2.17 -10.13 3.75
CA ARG A 113 -2.65 -9.22 2.70
C ARG A 113 -4.13 -9.48 2.42
N TYR A 114 -4.94 -8.42 2.45
CA TYR A 114 -6.38 -8.56 2.54
C TYR A 114 -7.13 -7.55 1.67
N ALA A 115 -8.38 -7.87 1.33
CA ALA A 115 -9.31 -6.92 0.72
C ALA A 115 -10.74 -7.13 1.23
N LEU A 116 -11.54 -6.08 1.16
CA LEU A 116 -12.99 -6.19 1.34
C LEU A 116 -13.67 -6.72 0.06
N PRO A 117 -14.91 -7.23 0.14
CA PRO A 117 -15.51 -7.99 -0.97
C PRO A 117 -15.71 -7.16 -2.24
N ASN A 118 -16.06 -5.87 -2.07
CA ASN A 118 -16.30 -4.95 -3.19
C ASN A 118 -15.04 -4.19 -3.63
N SER A 119 -13.88 -4.51 -3.06
CA SER A 119 -12.65 -3.83 -3.42
C SER A 119 -12.25 -4.13 -4.86
N ARG A 120 -11.68 -3.12 -5.52
CA ARG A 120 -11.12 -3.24 -6.88
C ARG A 120 -9.61 -3.08 -6.83
N ILE A 121 -8.92 -4.02 -7.46
CA ILE A 121 -7.47 -4.01 -7.58
C ILE A 121 -7.15 -3.77 -9.05
N MET A 122 -6.19 -2.90 -9.36
CA MET A 122 -5.76 -2.67 -10.74
C MET A 122 -4.25 -2.63 -10.83
N ILE A 123 -3.69 -3.42 -11.75
CA ILE A 123 -2.26 -3.40 -12.07
C ILE A 123 -2.07 -2.93 -13.52
N HIS A 124 -0.99 -2.18 -13.74
CA HIS A 124 -0.56 -1.70 -15.05
C HIS A 124 0.93 -1.33 -14.99
N GLN A 125 1.56 -1.11 -16.15
CA GLN A 125 2.94 -0.66 -16.24
C GLN A 125 3.08 0.80 -15.77
N PRO A 126 4.28 1.23 -15.32
CA PRO A 126 4.50 2.65 -15.04
C PRO A 126 4.28 3.50 -16.29
N SER A 127 3.76 4.69 -16.09
CA SER A 127 3.57 5.70 -17.14
C SER A 127 4.33 6.98 -16.79
N GLY A 128 4.80 7.67 -17.83
CA GLY A 128 5.60 8.88 -17.69
C GLY A 128 5.73 9.60 -19.04
N GLY A 129 6.24 10.82 -19.01
CA GLY A 129 6.49 11.62 -20.20
C GLY A 129 7.78 12.43 -20.05
N SER A 130 8.48 12.64 -21.16
CA SER A 130 9.70 13.43 -21.23
C SER A 130 9.67 14.36 -22.45
N GLN A 131 10.32 15.51 -22.34
CA GLN A 131 10.56 16.48 -23.41
C GLN A 131 11.98 17.03 -23.26
N GLY A 132 12.62 17.41 -24.37
CA GLY A 132 13.98 17.94 -24.35
C GLY A 132 14.79 17.52 -25.56
N THR A 133 16.11 17.48 -25.42
CA THR A 133 17.00 16.98 -26.45
C THR A 133 16.83 15.46 -26.63
N ALA A 134 17.36 14.91 -27.73
CA ALA A 134 17.35 13.47 -27.95
C ALA A 134 18.01 12.69 -26.79
N ALA A 135 19.07 13.24 -26.20
CA ALA A 135 19.75 12.64 -25.04
C ALA A 135 18.86 12.62 -23.78
N ASP A 136 18.13 13.71 -23.52
CA ASP A 136 17.22 13.79 -22.37
C ASP A 136 16.08 12.76 -22.49
N ILE A 137 15.53 12.62 -23.71
CA ILE A 137 14.48 11.64 -24.01
C ILE A 137 15.03 10.21 -23.84
N GLU A 138 16.23 9.92 -24.35
CA GLU A 138 16.86 8.61 -24.23
C GLU A 138 17.09 8.21 -22.76
N ILE A 139 17.59 9.14 -21.93
CA ILE A 139 17.82 8.90 -20.49
C ILE A 139 16.51 8.55 -19.79
N GLN A 140 15.46 9.34 -20.00
CA GLN A 140 14.16 9.10 -19.35
C GLN A 140 13.48 7.82 -19.86
N ALA A 141 13.64 7.48 -21.15
CA ALA A 141 13.13 6.24 -21.70
C ALA A 141 13.82 5.00 -21.10
N LYS A 142 15.14 5.07 -20.84
CA LYS A 142 15.87 4.00 -20.14
C LYS A 142 15.37 3.84 -18.71
N GLU A 143 15.26 4.93 -17.96
CA GLU A 143 14.80 4.89 -16.56
C GLU A 143 13.40 4.27 -16.42
N ILE A 144 12.43 4.67 -17.25
CA ILE A 144 11.07 4.10 -17.14
C ILE A 144 11.02 2.61 -17.48
N LEU A 145 11.88 2.14 -18.40
CA LEU A 145 12.02 0.71 -18.72
C LEU A 145 12.65 -0.07 -17.57
N GLU A 146 13.66 0.51 -16.91
CA GLU A 146 14.28 -0.05 -15.71
C GLU A 146 13.28 -0.14 -14.55
N LEU A 147 12.53 0.94 -14.29
CA LEU A 147 11.45 0.95 -13.30
C LEU A 147 10.39 -0.11 -13.60
N ARG A 148 9.97 -0.24 -14.86
CA ARG A 148 9.02 -1.28 -15.28
C ARG A 148 9.55 -2.68 -14.95
N SER A 149 10.81 -2.95 -15.29
CA SER A 149 11.45 -4.24 -15.02
C SER A 149 11.51 -4.52 -13.51
N ARG A 150 11.92 -3.53 -12.72
CA ARG A 150 12.00 -3.61 -11.25
C ARG A 150 10.65 -3.89 -10.61
N LEU A 151 9.62 -3.12 -10.97
CA LEU A 151 8.27 -3.28 -10.43
C LEU A 151 7.68 -4.65 -10.78
N ASN A 152 7.90 -5.12 -12.01
CA ASN A 152 7.45 -6.44 -12.43
C ASN A 152 8.15 -7.56 -11.65
N GLY A 153 9.45 -7.45 -11.40
CA GLY A 153 10.19 -8.40 -10.56
C GLY A 153 9.69 -8.46 -9.12
N ILE A 154 9.42 -7.30 -8.52
CA ILE A 154 8.87 -7.23 -7.15
C ILE A 154 7.45 -7.82 -7.10
N LEU A 155 6.57 -7.45 -8.03
CA LEU A 155 5.22 -8.04 -8.11
C LEU A 155 5.27 -9.55 -8.33
N ALA A 156 6.15 -10.05 -9.20
CA ALA A 156 6.34 -11.48 -9.41
C ALA A 156 6.71 -12.19 -8.09
N SER A 157 7.65 -11.62 -7.33
CA SER A 157 8.07 -12.13 -6.02
C SER A 157 6.90 -12.21 -5.03
N HIS A 158 6.13 -11.13 -4.87
CA HIS A 158 5.02 -11.11 -3.90
C HIS A 158 3.81 -11.94 -4.33
N THR A 159 3.54 -12.05 -5.63
CA THR A 159 2.35 -12.77 -6.14
C THR A 159 2.60 -14.26 -6.38
N GLY A 160 3.86 -14.66 -6.54
CA GLY A 160 4.22 -16.00 -6.99
C GLY A 160 3.97 -16.25 -8.48
N GLN A 161 3.56 -15.22 -9.25
CA GLN A 161 3.45 -15.32 -10.70
C GLN A 161 4.84 -15.21 -11.35
N THR A 162 4.99 -15.82 -12.52
CA THR A 162 6.19 -15.64 -13.36
C THR A 162 6.31 -14.19 -13.84
N ILE A 163 7.54 -13.70 -14.03
CA ILE A 163 7.79 -12.33 -14.50
C ILE A 163 7.17 -12.07 -15.88
N GLU A 164 7.12 -13.08 -16.76
CA GLU A 164 6.51 -12.99 -18.09
C GLU A 164 5.00 -12.74 -18.01
N LYS A 165 4.34 -13.42 -17.06
CA LYS A 165 2.91 -13.23 -16.81
C LYS A 165 2.64 -11.84 -16.23
N ILE A 166 3.42 -11.40 -15.24
CA ILE A 166 3.29 -10.02 -14.72
C ILE A 166 3.49 -9.01 -15.85
N ALA A 167 4.50 -9.17 -16.70
CA ALA A 167 4.78 -8.25 -17.80
C ALA A 167 3.63 -8.17 -18.82
N LYS A 168 3.00 -9.31 -19.14
CA LYS A 168 1.82 -9.36 -20.01
C LYS A 168 0.60 -8.72 -19.35
N ASP A 169 0.33 -9.11 -18.12
CA ASP A 169 -0.90 -8.74 -17.40
C ASP A 169 -0.86 -7.29 -16.87
N THR A 170 0.30 -6.62 -16.94
CA THR A 170 0.48 -5.19 -16.64
C THR A 170 0.65 -4.33 -17.90
N GLU A 171 0.71 -4.90 -19.11
CA GLU A 171 0.91 -4.12 -20.34
C GLU A 171 -0.22 -3.08 -20.58
N ARG A 172 -1.42 -3.41 -20.13
CA ARG A 172 -2.60 -2.55 -20.10
C ARG A 172 -3.24 -2.64 -18.73
N ASP A 173 -4.15 -1.71 -18.44
CA ASP A 173 -4.96 -1.72 -17.23
C ASP A 173 -5.66 -3.08 -17.08
N ASN A 174 -5.33 -3.77 -16.00
CA ASN A 174 -5.93 -5.04 -15.65
C ASN A 174 -6.62 -4.92 -14.30
N PHE A 175 -7.96 -4.84 -14.35
CA PHE A 175 -8.78 -4.71 -13.16
C PHE A 175 -9.27 -6.07 -12.66
N MET A 176 -9.10 -6.30 -11.37
CA MET A 176 -9.50 -7.49 -10.65
C MET A 176 -10.49 -7.13 -9.54
N SER A 177 -11.47 -8.00 -9.33
CA SER A 177 -12.22 -8.10 -8.09
C SER A 177 -11.32 -8.59 -6.94
N SER A 178 -11.81 -8.49 -5.71
CA SER A 178 -11.12 -9.02 -4.54
C SER A 178 -10.83 -10.53 -4.65
N LEU A 179 -11.75 -11.31 -5.24
CA LEU A 179 -11.54 -12.75 -5.46
C LEU A 179 -10.51 -13.03 -6.54
N GLU A 180 -10.57 -12.33 -7.68
CA GLU A 180 -9.56 -12.47 -8.75
C GLU A 180 -8.17 -12.05 -8.25
N ALA A 181 -8.07 -10.98 -7.47
CA ALA A 181 -6.80 -10.54 -6.88
C ALA A 181 -6.22 -11.56 -5.89
N LYS A 182 -7.09 -12.29 -5.17
CA LYS A 182 -6.68 -13.41 -4.31
C LYS A 182 -6.14 -14.57 -5.15
N GLU A 183 -6.87 -14.98 -6.18
CA GLU A 183 -6.45 -16.05 -7.10
C GLU A 183 -5.15 -15.71 -7.83
N TYR A 184 -4.96 -14.43 -8.15
CA TYR A 184 -3.74 -13.91 -8.75
C TYR A 184 -2.55 -13.86 -7.79
N GLY A 185 -2.80 -13.89 -6.47
CA GLY A 185 -1.77 -13.85 -5.43
C GLY A 185 -1.39 -12.45 -4.94
N ILE A 186 -2.13 -11.41 -5.34
CA ILE A 186 -1.93 -10.03 -4.84
C ILE A 186 -2.34 -9.94 -3.36
N ILE A 187 -3.41 -10.65 -2.99
CA ILE A 187 -3.87 -10.74 -1.60
C ILE A 187 -4.01 -12.19 -1.18
N ASP A 188 -4.03 -12.44 0.13
CA ASP A 188 -4.17 -13.78 0.69
C ASP A 188 -5.63 -14.12 0.98
N ARG A 189 -6.45 -13.13 1.41
CA ARG A 189 -7.85 -13.35 1.79
C ARG A 189 -8.76 -12.16 1.48
N VAL A 190 -10.03 -12.49 1.28
CA VAL A 190 -11.14 -11.53 1.24
C VAL A 190 -11.91 -11.67 2.55
N PHE A 191 -12.11 -10.55 3.26
CA PHE A 191 -12.84 -10.55 4.53
C PHE A 191 -14.24 -9.97 4.38
N THR A 192 -15.22 -10.64 4.97
CA THR A 192 -16.61 -10.14 5.02
C THR A 192 -16.95 -9.52 6.37
N LYS A 193 -16.23 -9.92 7.43
CA LYS A 193 -16.45 -9.47 8.81
C LYS A 193 -15.13 -9.26 9.54
N ARG A 194 -15.10 -8.27 10.43
CA ARG A 194 -13.90 -7.95 11.24
C ARG A 194 -13.42 -9.10 12.13
N SER A 195 -14.33 -9.96 12.61
CA SER A 195 -14.00 -11.13 13.42
C SER A 195 -13.08 -12.12 12.70
N GLU A 196 -13.07 -12.11 11.36
CA GLU A 196 -12.24 -13.02 10.55
C GLU A 196 -10.75 -12.64 10.57
N ILE A 197 -10.43 -11.38 10.90
CA ILE A 197 -9.04 -10.89 11.04
C ILE A 197 -8.43 -11.38 12.37
N GLN A 198 -9.21 -11.33 13.45
CA GLN A 198 -8.71 -11.60 14.82
C GLN A 198 -8.59 -13.09 15.14
N ALA A 199 -9.34 -13.95 14.46
CA ALA A 199 -9.39 -15.40 14.76
C ALA A 199 -8.11 -16.17 14.41
N LYS A 200 -7.07 -15.51 13.87
CA LYS A 200 -5.83 -16.14 13.39
C LYS A 200 -4.54 -15.39 13.76
N ALA A 201 -4.61 -14.42 14.66
CA ALA A 201 -3.44 -13.80 15.29
C ALA A 201 -2.99 -14.63 16.51
#